data_AF-A0A955S7R2-F1
#
_entry.id   AF-A0A955S7R2-F1
#
_cell.length_a   1.000
_cell.length_b   1.000
_cell.length_c   1.000
_cell.angle_alpha   90.00
_cell.angle_beta   90.00
_cell.angle_gamma   90.00
#
_symmetry.space_group_name_H-M   'P 1'
#
loop_
_entity.id
_entity.type
_entity.pdbx_description
1 polymer ?
#
loop_
_entity_poly.entity_id
_entity_poly.type
_entity_poly.pdbx_seq_one_letter_code
_entity_poly.pdbx_strand_id
1 'polypeptide(L)'
;MIKGAVNIKHINDILGDDIQFSPNQAYAYHLKERDGNYFIRIFTERNYLISFNLTNIHGISEIQWINEKMLLIRVWLGRITGVDLFFDVEAENIVYRMPFRWGQLEFQQWHENCSYPKFQNSDYCLKPCFSIH
;
A
#
# COMPACT_ATOMS: atom_id res chain seq x y z
N MET A 1 -28.63 -6.13 -16.20
CA MET A 1 -27.31 -6.73 -15.95
C MET A 1 -26.51 -6.58 -17.25
N ILE A 2 -25.66 -5.56 -17.34
CA ILE A 2 -24.90 -5.26 -18.57
C ILE A 2 -23.63 -6.11 -18.52
N LYS A 3 -23.55 -7.12 -19.40
CA LYS A 3 -22.33 -7.91 -19.63
C LYS A 3 -21.51 -7.19 -20.69
N GLY A 4 -20.43 -6.53 -20.30
CA GLY A 4 -19.41 -6.01 -21.21
C GLY A 4 -18.08 -6.66 -20.87
N ALA A 5 -17.52 -7.44 -21.79
CA ALA A 5 -16.11 -7.81 -21.70
C ALA A 5 -15.31 -6.54 -21.97
N VAL A 6 -14.63 -6.03 -20.93
CA VAL A 6 -13.87 -4.80 -21.06
C VAL A 6 -12.49 -5.17 -21.61
N ASN A 7 -12.23 -4.83 -22.88
CA ASN A 7 -10.91 -5.03 -23.47
C ASN A 7 -9.93 -4.04 -22.81
N ILE A 8 -8.91 -4.56 -22.12
CA ILE A 8 -7.98 -3.77 -21.31
C ILE A 8 -7.27 -2.69 -22.13
N LYS A 9 -7.04 -2.92 -23.44
CA LYS A 9 -6.45 -1.90 -24.34
C LYS A 9 -7.33 -0.67 -24.54
N HIS A 10 -8.66 -0.83 -24.49
CA HIS A 10 -9.62 0.28 -24.61
C HIS A 10 -9.80 1.07 -23.30
N ILE A 11 -9.27 0.57 -22.17
CA ILE A 11 -9.46 1.20 -20.86
C ILE A 11 -8.54 2.42 -20.70
N ASN A 12 -7.33 2.39 -21.29
CA ASN A 12 -6.42 3.53 -21.34
C ASN A 12 -7.10 4.79 -21.90
N ASP A 13 -7.90 4.62 -22.95
CA ASP A 13 -8.59 5.73 -23.61
C ASP A 13 -9.71 6.35 -22.76
N ILE A 14 -10.17 5.66 -21.71
CA ILE A 14 -11.35 6.03 -20.90
C ILE A 14 -10.96 6.51 -19.49
N LEU A 15 -9.93 5.93 -18.86
CA LEU A 15 -9.54 6.26 -17.48
C LEU A 15 -8.33 7.20 -17.38
N GLY A 16 -7.62 7.46 -18.49
CA GLY A 16 -6.47 8.38 -18.52
C GLY A 16 -5.17 7.75 -18.00
N ASP A 17 -4.17 8.60 -17.72
CA ASP A 17 -2.76 8.25 -17.46
C ASP A 17 -2.50 7.48 -16.14
N ASP A 18 -3.53 7.20 -15.32
CA ASP A 18 -3.39 6.60 -13.99
C ASP A 18 -3.56 5.05 -13.99
N ILE A 19 -3.54 4.41 -15.16
CA ILE A 19 -3.56 2.94 -15.27
C ILE A 19 -2.14 2.38 -15.22
N GLN A 20 -1.94 1.39 -14.34
CA GLN A 20 -0.67 0.69 -14.19
C GLN A 20 -0.80 -0.77 -14.61
N PHE A 21 -0.08 -1.14 -15.67
CA PHE A 21 -0.11 -2.48 -16.24
C PHE A 21 0.82 -3.43 -15.50
N SER A 22 0.38 -4.68 -15.40
CA SER A 22 1.22 -5.80 -15.02
C SER A 22 2.34 -6.03 -16.05
N PRO A 23 3.46 -6.66 -15.66
CA PRO A 23 4.59 -6.92 -16.56
C PRO A 23 4.22 -7.65 -17.87
N ASN A 24 3.26 -8.59 -17.82
CA ASN A 24 2.79 -9.33 -18.99
C ASN A 24 1.68 -8.60 -19.78
N GLN A 25 1.26 -7.41 -19.33
CA GLN A 25 0.18 -6.59 -19.89
C GLN A 25 -1.21 -7.25 -19.88
N ALA A 26 -1.37 -8.38 -19.19
CA ALA A 26 -2.65 -9.11 -19.11
C ALA A 26 -3.60 -8.53 -18.06
N TYR A 27 -3.05 -7.80 -17.08
CA TYR A 27 -3.81 -7.14 -16.02
C TYR A 27 -3.39 -5.69 -15.89
N ALA A 28 -4.29 -4.89 -15.33
CA ALA A 28 -3.99 -3.51 -14.95
C ALA A 28 -4.75 -3.11 -13.70
N TYR A 29 -4.23 -2.13 -12.95
CA TYR A 29 -5.00 -1.49 -11.89
C TYR A 29 -5.13 0.01 -12.13
N HIS A 30 -6.18 0.57 -11.57
CA HIS A 30 -6.42 2.00 -11.49
C HIS A 30 -6.78 2.36 -10.05
N LEU A 31 -6.04 3.29 -9.46
CA LEU A 31 -6.29 3.81 -8.13
C LEU A 31 -7.11 5.11 -8.25
N LYS A 32 -8.18 5.23 -7.48
CA LYS A 32 -8.93 6.47 -7.34
C LYS A 32 -9.16 6.79 -5.88
N GLU A 33 -8.81 8.00 -5.47
CA GLU A 33 -9.20 8.53 -4.16
C GLU A 33 -10.50 9.34 -4.30
N ARG A 34 -11.42 9.18 -3.35
CA ARG A 34 -12.63 10.01 -3.24
C ARG A 34 -13.07 10.10 -1.78
N ASP A 35 -13.19 11.33 -1.28
CA ASP A 35 -13.66 11.63 0.08
C ASP A 35 -12.89 10.84 1.17
N GLY A 36 -11.56 10.71 1.01
CA GLY A 36 -10.69 9.97 1.93
C GLY A 36 -10.79 8.44 1.84
N ASN A 37 -11.56 7.92 0.88
CA ASN A 37 -11.61 6.48 0.58
C ASN A 37 -10.83 6.17 -0.69
N TYR A 38 -10.22 4.99 -0.72
CA TYR A 38 -9.42 4.54 -1.86
C TYR A 38 -10.09 3.38 -2.57
N PHE A 39 -10.27 3.54 -3.88
CA PHE A 39 -10.87 2.57 -4.77
C PHE A 39 -9.79 2.04 -5.71
N ILE A 40 -9.37 0.80 -5.51
CA ILE A 40 -8.44 0.12 -6.41
C ILE A 40 -9.27 -0.79 -7.30
N ARG A 41 -9.30 -0.48 -8.59
CA ARG A 41 -9.98 -1.28 -9.60
C ARG A 41 -8.95 -2.11 -10.34
N ILE A 42 -9.15 -3.41 -10.42
CA ILE A 42 -8.26 -4.34 -11.10
C ILE A 42 -8.99 -4.91 -12.30
N PHE A 43 -8.43 -4.63 -13.47
CA PHE A 43 -8.89 -5.08 -14.76
C PHE A 43 -8.20 -6.40 -15.09
N THR A 44 -9.03 -7.39 -15.41
CA THR A 44 -8.61 -8.72 -15.83
C THR A 44 -9.31 -9.06 -17.14
N GLU A 45 -8.89 -10.15 -17.77
CA GLU A 45 -9.55 -10.72 -18.95
C GLU A 45 -10.98 -11.23 -18.69
N ARG A 46 -11.41 -11.27 -17.42
CA ARG A 46 -12.72 -11.77 -17.03
C ARG A 46 -13.81 -10.73 -17.31
N ASN A 47 -15.07 -11.19 -17.34
CA ASN A 47 -16.23 -10.35 -17.62
C ASN A 47 -16.75 -9.56 -16.40
N TYR A 48 -15.92 -9.39 -15.37
CA TYR A 48 -16.21 -8.60 -14.19
C TYR A 48 -14.98 -7.84 -13.72
N LEU A 49 -15.23 -6.78 -12.96
CA LEU A 49 -14.20 -5.95 -12.36
C LEU A 49 -13.97 -6.36 -10.90
N ILE A 50 -12.72 -6.55 -10.53
CA ILE A 50 -12.34 -6.70 -9.13
C ILE A 50 -12.12 -5.30 -8.55
N SER A 51 -12.69 -5.02 -7.38
CA SER A 51 -12.56 -3.71 -6.74
C SER A 51 -12.28 -3.86 -5.25
N PHE A 52 -11.20 -3.22 -4.80
CA PHE A 52 -10.99 -2.94 -3.38
C PHE A 52 -11.57 -1.58 -3.05
N ASN A 53 -12.28 -1.53 -1.92
CA ASN A 53 -12.72 -0.29 -1.30
C ASN A 53 -12.07 -0.22 0.09
N LEU A 54 -11.03 0.59 0.20
CA LEU A 54 -10.32 0.80 1.44
C LEU A 54 -10.91 2.03 2.12
N THR A 55 -11.62 1.78 3.22
CA THR A 55 -12.27 2.80 4.04
C THR A 55 -11.60 2.86 5.41
N ASN A 56 -11.69 4.03 6.07
CA ASN A 56 -11.09 4.25 7.40
C ASN A 56 -9.58 3.96 7.47
N ILE A 57 -8.85 4.22 6.39
CA ILE A 57 -7.39 4.11 6.34
C ILE A 57 -6.77 5.51 6.34
N HIS A 58 -5.52 5.62 6.80
CA HIS A 58 -4.78 6.87 6.79
C HIS A 58 -4.28 7.22 5.39
N GLY A 59 -3.94 6.20 4.58
CA GLY A 59 -3.52 6.39 3.19
C GLY A 59 -2.93 5.12 2.58
N ILE A 60 -2.57 5.20 1.31
CA ILE A 60 -1.80 4.17 0.59
C ILE A 60 -0.44 4.77 0.28
N SER A 61 0.65 4.13 0.70
CA SER A 61 2.00 4.62 0.37
C SER A 61 2.60 3.93 -0.84
N GLU A 62 2.12 2.73 -1.19
CA GLU A 62 2.68 1.97 -2.29
C GLU A 62 1.63 1.03 -2.87
N ILE A 63 1.57 0.96 -4.18
CA ILE A 63 0.81 -0.04 -4.93
C ILE A 63 1.64 -0.38 -6.16
N GLN A 64 2.00 -1.65 -6.32
CA GLN A 64 2.85 -2.07 -7.44
C GLN A 64 2.69 -3.55 -7.74
N TRP A 65 2.89 -3.89 -9.01
CA TRP A 65 3.04 -5.27 -9.43
C TRP A 65 4.38 -5.81 -8.95
N ILE A 66 4.35 -6.88 -8.17
CA ILE A 66 5.58 -7.55 -7.70
C ILE A 66 5.97 -8.72 -8.63
N ASN A 67 5.02 -9.19 -9.44
CA ASN A 67 5.23 -10.10 -10.57
C ASN A 67 4.07 -9.93 -11.57
N GLU A 68 3.94 -10.83 -12.54
CA GLU A 68 2.93 -10.78 -13.60
C GLU A 68 1.48 -10.79 -13.10
N LYS A 69 1.21 -11.36 -11.93
CA LYS A 69 -0.16 -11.61 -11.43
C LYS A 69 -0.41 -11.21 -9.98
N MET A 70 0.60 -10.69 -9.29
CA MET A 70 0.54 -10.38 -7.87
C MET A 70 0.79 -8.90 -7.62
N LEU A 71 -0.11 -8.32 -6.85
CA LEU A 71 -0.14 -6.89 -6.53
C LEU A 71 0.16 -6.70 -5.05
N LEU A 72 1.17 -5.87 -4.74
CA LEU A 72 1.41 -5.36 -3.40
C LEU A 72 0.60 -4.08 -3.22
N ILE A 73 -0.11 -3.97 -2.09
CA ILE A 73 -0.79 -2.76 -1.65
C ILE A 73 -0.36 -2.48 -0.21
N ARG A 74 0.39 -1.39 -0.02
CA ARG A 74 0.86 -0.93 1.29
C ARG A 74 -0.05 0.16 1.82
N VAL A 75 -0.76 -0.16 2.90
CA VAL A 75 -1.79 0.69 3.48
C VAL A 75 -1.36 1.17 4.86
N TRP A 76 -1.43 2.47 5.11
CA TRP A 76 -1.30 3.03 6.44
C TRP A 76 -2.65 3.00 7.16
N LEU A 77 -2.71 2.32 8.30
CA LEU A 77 -3.89 2.30 9.17
C LEU A 77 -3.89 3.47 10.17
N GLY A 78 -2.73 4.12 10.31
CA GLY A 78 -2.49 5.29 11.14
C GLY A 78 -1.10 5.83 10.82
N ARG A 79 -0.55 6.66 11.71
CA ARG A 79 0.74 7.32 11.47
C ARG A 79 1.96 6.40 11.51
N ILE A 80 1.90 5.35 12.31
CA ILE A 80 3.06 4.46 12.61
C ILE A 80 2.76 3.00 12.31
N THR A 81 1.53 2.68 11.91
CA THR A 81 1.09 1.30 11.65
C THR A 81 0.59 1.23 10.23
N GLY A 82 1.18 0.33 9.46
CA GLY A 82 0.73 -0.04 8.14
C GLY A 82 0.46 -1.53 8.02
N VAL A 83 -0.05 -1.92 6.87
CA VAL A 83 -0.25 -3.29 6.48
C VAL A 83 0.07 -3.47 5.00
N ASP A 84 0.84 -4.49 4.70
CA ASP A 84 1.10 -4.93 3.33
C ASP A 84 0.09 -6.01 2.98
N LEU A 85 -0.66 -5.79 1.89
CA LEU A 85 -1.58 -6.74 1.30
C LEU A 85 -0.97 -7.26 0.00
N PHE A 86 -0.84 -8.58 -0.10
CA PHE A 86 -0.45 -9.25 -1.34
C PHE A 86 -1.69 -9.90 -1.94
N PHE A 87 -2.09 -9.43 -3.12
CA PHE A 87 -3.26 -9.90 -3.82
C PHE A 87 -2.85 -10.71 -5.05
N ASP A 88 -3.31 -11.96 -5.13
CA ASP A 88 -3.19 -12.78 -6.34
C ASP A 88 -4.44 -12.56 -7.21
N VAL A 89 -4.23 -11.98 -8.38
CA VAL A 89 -5.30 -11.61 -9.31
C VAL A 89 -5.98 -12.83 -9.94
N GLU A 90 -5.26 -13.94 -10.10
CA GLU A 90 -5.79 -15.18 -10.67
C GLU A 90 -6.64 -15.96 -9.67
N ALA A 91 -6.18 -15.99 -8.42
CA ALA A 91 -6.90 -16.65 -7.32
C ALA A 91 -7.98 -15.76 -6.69
N GLU A 92 -8.00 -14.46 -7.03
CA GLU A 92 -8.91 -13.44 -6.50
C GLU A 92 -8.91 -13.38 -4.97
N ASN A 93 -7.74 -13.55 -4.36
CA ASN A 93 -7.64 -13.62 -2.91
C ASN A 93 -6.38 -12.92 -2.38
N ILE A 94 -6.48 -12.44 -1.14
CA ILE A 94 -5.34 -11.89 -0.42
C ILE A 94 -4.54 -13.08 0.12
N VAL A 95 -3.39 -13.34 -0.50
CA VAL A 95 -2.54 -14.48 -0.14
C VAL A 95 -1.69 -14.20 1.11
N TYR A 96 -1.45 -12.92 1.42
CA TYR A 96 -0.65 -12.55 2.58
C TYR A 96 -0.98 -11.15 3.10
N ARG A 97 -0.97 -10.99 4.43
CA ARG A 97 -1.22 -9.74 5.14
C ARG A 97 -0.19 -9.56 6.24
N MET A 98 0.70 -8.57 6.11
CA MET A 98 1.72 -8.31 7.12
C MET A 98 1.54 -6.92 7.74
N PRO A 99 1.25 -6.80 9.04
CA PRO A 99 1.33 -5.51 9.71
C PRO A 99 2.80 -5.10 9.81
N PHE A 100 3.09 -3.82 9.55
CA PHE A 100 4.42 -3.27 9.78
C PHE A 100 4.30 -1.97 10.58
N ARG A 101 5.33 -1.68 11.38
CA ARG A 101 5.46 -0.42 12.11
C ARG A 101 6.77 0.21 11.73
N TRP A 102 6.75 1.48 11.35
CA TRP A 102 7.99 2.24 11.20
C TRP A 102 8.37 2.80 12.57
N GLY A 103 9.58 2.44 13.03
CA GLY A 103 10.08 2.54 14.41
C GLY A 103 10.32 3.94 14.98
N GLN A 104 9.47 4.90 14.62
CA GLN A 104 9.55 6.28 15.08
C GLN A 104 8.95 6.47 16.48
N LEU A 105 8.02 5.62 16.92
CA LEU A 105 7.51 5.68 18.31
C LEU A 105 8.61 5.32 19.31
N GLU A 106 9.42 4.34 18.95
CA GLU A 106 10.59 3.86 19.67
C GLU A 106 11.71 4.93 19.64
N PHE A 107 11.85 5.67 18.54
CA PHE A 107 12.76 6.82 18.43
C PHE A 107 12.31 8.02 19.28
N GLN A 108 11.01 8.33 19.32
CA GLN A 108 10.48 9.44 20.12
C GLN A 108 10.52 9.14 21.63
N GLN A 109 10.18 7.91 22.03
CA GLN A 109 10.33 7.47 23.42
C GLN A 109 11.79 7.50 23.87
N TRP A 110 12.72 7.15 22.99
CA TRP A 110 14.15 7.34 23.23
C TRP A 110 14.49 8.82 23.44
N HIS A 111 14.11 9.71 22.53
CA HIS A 111 14.44 11.14 22.60
C HIS A 111 13.86 11.81 23.87
N GLU A 112 12.62 11.50 24.23
CA GLU A 112 11.95 12.03 25.43
C GLU A 112 12.60 11.55 26.73
N ASN A 113 12.94 10.26 26.79
CA ASN A 113 13.65 9.69 27.94
C ASN A 113 15.05 10.32 28.11
N CYS A 114 15.74 10.57 26.99
CA CYS A 114 17.06 11.19 26.97
C CYS A 114 17.06 12.70 27.23
N SER A 115 15.90 13.35 27.16
CA SER A 115 15.73 14.75 27.56
C SER A 115 15.45 14.93 29.06
N TYR A 116 15.19 13.83 29.79
CA TYR A 116 14.93 13.88 31.23
C TYR A 116 16.25 14.00 32.03
N PRO A 117 16.40 14.94 32.98
CA PRO A 117 17.68 15.23 33.65
C PRO A 117 18.33 14.01 34.34
N LYS A 118 17.51 13.06 34.78
CA LYS A 118 17.96 11.83 35.43
C LYS A 118 18.68 10.86 34.48
N PHE A 119 18.37 10.91 33.18
CA PHE A 119 18.81 9.94 32.18
C PHE A 119 19.71 10.53 31.09
N GLN A 120 19.85 11.86 31.06
CA GLN A 120 20.55 12.63 30.03
C GLN A 120 22.04 12.26 29.86
N ASN A 121 22.72 11.85 30.94
CA ASN A 121 24.12 11.39 30.92
C ASN A 121 24.27 9.86 30.90
N SER A 122 23.19 9.12 30.67
CA SER A 122 23.29 7.67 30.55
C SER A 122 23.98 7.28 29.24
N ASP A 123 24.73 6.18 29.26
CA ASP A 123 25.39 5.63 28.07
C ASP A 123 24.42 5.32 26.91
N TYR A 124 23.11 5.22 27.19
CA TYR A 124 22.03 4.99 26.23
C TYR A 124 21.67 6.23 25.40
N CYS A 125 21.84 7.43 25.96
CA CYS A 125 21.48 8.69 25.32
C CYS A 125 22.62 9.36 24.57
N LEU A 126 23.86 8.92 24.83
CA LEU A 126 25.09 9.47 24.23
C LEU A 126 25.52 8.74 22.95
N LYS A 127 24.86 7.64 22.57
CA LYS A 127 25.14 6.91 21.32
C LYS A 127 24.16 7.34 20.22
N PRO A 128 24.63 7.69 19.01
CA PRO A 128 23.73 8.07 17.93
C PRO A 128 22.87 6.87 17.49
N CYS A 129 21.57 7.10 17.30
CA CYS A 129 20.72 6.15 16.58
C CYS A 129 21.27 5.98 15.16
N PHE A 130 21.46 4.73 14.74
CA PHE A 130 22.08 4.33 13.47
C PHE A 130 21.67 5.21 12.28
N SER A 131 22.65 5.82 11.60
CA SER A 131 22.47 6.39 10.27
C SER A 131 22.47 5.26 9.25
N ILE A 132 21.36 5.09 8.54
CA ILE A 132 21.31 4.19 7.39
C ILE A 132 21.77 5.02 6.17
N HIS A 133 22.93 4.65 5.61
CA HIS A 133 23.41 5.13 4.31
C HIS A 133 22.82 4.30 3.18
#